data_AF-Q8Z8M9-F1
#
_entry.id   AF-Q8Z8M9-F1
#
_cell.length_a   1.000
_cell.length_b   1.000
_cell.length_c   1.000
_cell.angle_alpha   90.00
_cell.angle_beta   90.00
_cell.angle_gamma   90.00
#
_symmetry.space_group_name_H-M   'P 1'
#
loop_
_entity.id
_entity.type
_entity.pdbx_description
1 polymer ?
#
loop_
_entity_poly.entity_id
_entity_poly.type
_entity_poly.pdbx_seq_one_letter_code
_entity_poly.pdbx_strand_id
1 'polypeptide(L)'
;MNKIIKRLEIIKSAIELEDEEIIRQQLIYLKNEPQDAVISAIAQAIETRRFSDAMQEIAAWLQAQRALSTWQDPSIAASKLELKALEAQLRDLIDKRNARVQILDDFNDLYHLRLGPLMSRILELRKQLAVSMQRKQEAEIKRREKDYQSCLQFISQAVDQLATLKQQWTGLNAASREAVGIRQRIQQQTELITALLAEIRELEADFSHQDDSAFRQAQENAEQNYHQYREQQQEA
;
A
#
# COMPACT_ATOMS: atom_id res chain seq x y z
N MET A 1 5.52 63.12 21.60
CA MET A 1 4.33 63.33 20.75
C MET A 1 3.04 62.73 21.35
N ASN A 2 2.95 61.43 21.66
CA ASN A 2 1.71 60.85 22.25
C ASN A 2 1.23 61.46 23.59
N LYS A 3 2.13 62.05 24.39
CA LYS A 3 1.75 62.71 25.66
C LYS A 3 0.99 64.02 25.43
N ILE A 4 1.38 64.82 24.44
CA ILE A 4 0.74 66.09 24.08
C ILE A 4 -0.65 65.83 23.51
N ILE A 5 -0.77 64.85 22.62
CA ILE A 5 -2.06 64.42 22.05
C ILE A 5 -3.06 64.08 23.16
N LYS A 6 -2.66 63.23 24.12
CA LYS A 6 -3.51 62.87 25.27
C LYS A 6 -3.86 64.06 26.16
N ARG A 7 -2.93 64.98 26.39
CA ARG A 7 -3.18 66.18 27.22
C ARG A 7 -4.18 67.13 26.56
N LEU A 8 -4.04 67.37 25.26
CA LEU A 8 -4.98 68.21 24.51
C LEU A 8 -6.36 67.55 24.38
N GLU A 9 -6.43 66.22 24.28
CA GLU A 9 -7.69 65.47 24.36
C GLU A 9 -8.36 65.61 25.74
N ILE A 10 -7.59 65.51 26.84
CA ILE A 10 -8.13 65.72 28.21
C ILE A 10 -8.66 67.15 28.38
N ILE A 11 -7.93 68.16 27.90
CA ILE A 11 -8.37 69.56 27.98
C ILE A 11 -9.62 69.80 27.16
N LYS A 12 -9.69 69.24 25.94
CA LYS A 12 -10.87 69.31 25.10
C LYS A 12 -12.11 68.77 25.84
N SER A 13 -12.00 67.58 26.43
CA SER A 13 -13.09 66.98 27.21
C SER A 13 -13.41 67.76 28.47
N ALA A 14 -12.42 68.34 29.16
CA ALA A 14 -12.65 69.17 30.34
C ALA A 14 -13.37 70.49 30.00
N ILE A 15 -13.11 71.08 28.82
CA ILE A 15 -13.86 72.23 28.29
C ILE A 15 -15.30 71.85 27.98
N GLU A 16 -15.52 70.69 27.34
CA GLU A 16 -16.87 70.16 27.05
C GLU A 16 -17.69 69.85 28.31
N LEU A 17 -17.01 69.46 29.40
CA LEU A 17 -17.62 69.14 30.70
C LEU A 17 -17.68 70.33 31.67
N GLU A 18 -17.25 71.52 31.23
CA GLU A 18 -17.19 72.74 32.05
C GLU A 18 -16.34 72.60 33.34
N ASP A 19 -15.39 71.66 33.35
CA ASP A 19 -14.52 71.38 34.51
C ASP A 19 -13.26 72.25 34.49
N GLU A 20 -13.36 73.44 35.07
CA GLU A 20 -12.25 74.38 35.15
C GLU A 20 -11.06 73.88 35.99
N GLU A 21 -11.27 72.94 36.92
CA GLU A 21 -10.20 72.45 37.78
C GLU A 21 -9.23 71.58 36.98
N ILE A 22 -9.76 70.67 36.16
CA ILE A 22 -8.97 69.82 35.27
C ILE A 22 -8.26 70.66 34.21
N ILE A 23 -8.92 71.68 33.65
CA ILE A 23 -8.31 72.61 32.69
C ILE A 23 -7.10 73.31 33.31
N ARG A 24 -7.22 73.84 34.53
CA ARG A 24 -6.12 74.52 35.24
C ARG A 24 -4.94 73.59 35.51
N GLN A 25 -5.21 72.36 35.94
CA GLN A 25 -4.16 71.36 36.20
C GLN A 25 -3.39 71.01 34.93
N GLN A 26 -4.09 70.79 33.81
CA GLN A 26 -3.46 70.42 32.54
C GLN A 26 -2.73 71.59 31.85
N LEU A 27 -3.22 72.82 32.02
CA LEU A 27 -2.61 74.03 31.47
C LEU A 27 -1.19 74.29 32.00
N ILE A 28 -0.91 73.95 33.26
CA ILE A 28 0.44 74.06 33.85
C ILE A 28 1.44 73.19 33.08
N TYR A 29 1.02 72.00 32.68
CA TYR A 29 1.89 71.09 31.93
C TYR A 29 2.07 71.50 30.47
N LEU A 30 1.06 72.15 29.85
CA LEU A 30 1.19 72.69 28.49
C LEU A 30 2.19 73.84 28.40
N LYS A 31 2.23 74.72 29.41
CA LYS A 31 3.18 75.86 29.44
C LYS A 31 4.63 75.44 29.68
N ASN A 32 4.82 74.30 30.34
CA ASN A 32 6.14 73.80 30.70
C ASN A 32 6.77 72.92 29.60
N GLU A 33 6.06 72.66 28.49
CA GLU A 33 6.57 71.91 27.33
C GLU A 33 7.08 72.86 26.22
N PRO A 34 8.02 72.40 25.36
CA PRO A 34 8.78 73.29 24.48
C PRO A 34 7.97 73.91 23.33
N GLN A 35 8.47 75.07 22.87
CA GLN A 35 7.91 76.10 21.96
C GLN A 35 7.40 75.62 20.59
N ASP A 36 6.36 74.81 20.53
CA ASP A 36 5.49 74.78 19.34
C ASP A 36 4.58 76.02 19.40
N ALA A 37 4.66 76.88 18.38
CA ALA A 37 3.90 78.11 18.30
C ALA A 37 2.39 77.86 18.37
N VAL A 38 1.92 76.72 17.84
CA VAL A 38 0.49 76.35 17.85
C VAL A 38 0.06 75.91 19.25
N ILE A 39 0.87 75.10 19.94
CA ILE A 39 0.59 74.66 21.32
C ILE A 39 0.62 75.85 22.28
N SER A 40 1.53 76.80 22.05
CA SER A 40 1.61 78.04 22.83
C SER A 40 0.39 78.93 22.62
N ALA A 41 -0.11 79.05 21.38
CA ALA A 41 -1.35 79.76 21.07
C ALA A 41 -2.57 79.11 21.75
N ILE A 42 -2.65 77.78 21.74
CA ILE A 42 -3.70 77.02 22.45
C ILE A 42 -3.64 77.31 23.96
N ALA A 43 -2.45 77.25 24.57
CA ALA A 43 -2.28 77.53 26.00
C ALA A 43 -2.72 78.96 26.35
N GLN A 44 -2.40 79.95 25.51
CA GLN A 44 -2.79 81.34 25.69
C GLN A 44 -4.31 81.56 25.52
N ALA A 45 -4.95 80.86 24.57
CA ALA A 45 -6.39 80.89 24.39
C ALA A 45 -7.13 80.34 25.64
N ILE A 46 -6.60 79.28 26.24
CA ILE A 46 -7.13 78.72 27.50
C ILE A 46 -6.92 79.69 28.68
N GLU A 47 -5.74 80.32 28.80
CA GLU A 47 -5.46 81.32 29.85
C GLU A 47 -6.40 82.52 29.78
N THR A 48 -6.64 83.02 28.57
CA THR A 48 -7.50 84.19 28.33
C THR A 48 -9.00 83.87 28.35
N ARG A 49 -9.36 82.64 28.78
CA ARG A 49 -10.73 82.11 28.82
C ARG A 49 -11.45 82.11 27.46
N ARG A 50 -10.69 82.13 26.36
CA ARG A 50 -11.21 82.00 25.00
C ARG A 50 -11.32 80.52 24.64
N PHE A 51 -12.23 79.83 25.32
CA PHE A 51 -12.38 78.38 25.19
C PHE A 51 -12.87 77.95 23.79
N SER A 52 -13.65 78.79 23.10
CA SER A 52 -14.06 78.54 21.71
C SER A 52 -12.86 78.47 20.77
N ASP A 53 -11.95 79.44 20.87
CA ASP A 53 -10.74 79.51 20.04
C ASP A 53 -9.78 78.35 20.38
N ALA A 54 -9.62 78.06 21.68
CA ALA A 54 -8.83 76.91 22.14
C ALA A 54 -9.37 75.58 21.60
N MET A 55 -10.70 75.39 21.61
CA MET A 55 -11.34 74.18 21.08
C MET A 55 -11.10 73.99 19.58
N GLN A 56 -11.15 75.08 18.80
CA GLN A 56 -10.91 75.04 17.36
C GLN A 56 -9.44 74.70 17.05
N GLU A 57 -8.50 75.35 17.73
CA GLU A 57 -7.07 75.13 17.55
C GLU A 57 -6.63 73.73 18.01
N ILE A 58 -7.17 73.24 19.13
CA ILE A 58 -6.95 71.86 19.60
C ILE A 58 -7.46 70.85 18.57
N ALA A 59 -8.67 71.05 18.04
CA ALA A 59 -9.26 70.15 17.07
C ALA A 59 -8.46 70.12 15.75
N ALA A 60 -8.03 71.29 15.27
CA ALA A 60 -7.22 71.41 14.06
C ALA A 60 -5.85 70.71 14.20
N TRP A 61 -5.17 70.92 15.33
CA TRP A 61 -3.87 70.30 15.60
C TRP A 61 -3.98 68.77 15.76
N LEU A 62 -5.00 68.27 16.48
CA LEU A 62 -5.23 66.83 16.62
C LEU A 62 -5.56 66.16 15.28
N GLN A 63 -6.31 66.82 14.39
CA GLN A 63 -6.58 66.29 13.05
C GLN A 63 -5.32 66.25 12.17
N ALA A 64 -4.49 67.30 12.20
CA ALA A 64 -3.24 67.33 11.46
C ALA A 64 -2.27 66.21 11.90
N GLN A 65 -2.19 65.93 13.21
CA GLN A 65 -1.39 64.83 13.74
C GLN A 65 -1.94 63.44 13.37
N ARG A 66 -3.27 63.27 13.35
CA ARG A 66 -3.92 62.02 12.93
C ARG A 66 -3.73 61.73 11.44
N ALA A 67 -3.69 62.76 10.59
CA ALA A 67 -3.43 62.62 9.16
C ALA A 67 -2.00 62.13 8.85
N LEU A 68 -1.01 62.47 9.68
CA LEU A 68 0.37 62.01 9.51
C LEU A 68 0.67 60.62 10.08
N SER A 69 -0.15 60.09 11.00
CA SER A 69 0.33 59.01 11.87
C SER A 69 0.13 57.58 11.37
N THR A 70 -0.83 57.21 10.53
CA THR A 70 -0.99 55.80 10.11
C THR A 70 -1.94 55.64 8.92
N TRP A 71 -1.43 55.68 7.69
CA TRP A 71 -2.07 54.96 6.59
C TRP A 71 -1.33 53.61 6.45
N GLN A 72 -1.94 52.54 6.97
CA GLN A 72 -1.52 51.17 6.67
C GLN A 72 -2.38 50.68 5.51
N ASP A 73 -1.74 50.23 4.43
CA ASP A 73 -2.43 49.74 3.23
C ASP A 73 -3.41 48.60 3.60
N PRO A 74 -4.73 48.79 3.41
CA PRO A 74 -5.74 47.76 3.67
C PRO A 74 -5.49 46.45 2.92
N SER A 75 -4.82 46.50 1.75
CA SER A 75 -4.44 45.33 0.97
C SER A 75 -3.48 44.40 1.73
N ILE A 76 -2.50 44.98 2.45
CA ILE A 76 -1.54 44.21 3.25
C ILE A 76 -2.24 43.49 4.42
N ALA A 77 -3.23 44.14 5.04
CA ALA A 77 -4.01 43.53 6.12
C ALA A 77 -4.88 42.37 5.60
N ALA A 78 -5.51 42.54 4.43
CA ALA A 78 -6.29 41.50 3.76
C ALA A 78 -5.42 40.28 3.39
N SER A 79 -4.29 40.49 2.71
CA SER A 79 -3.39 39.39 2.33
C SER A 79 -2.81 38.65 3.54
N LYS A 80 -2.54 39.33 4.66
CA LYS A 80 -2.11 38.66 5.91
C LYS A 80 -3.20 37.75 6.48
N LEU A 81 -4.47 38.14 6.36
CA LEU A 81 -5.60 37.34 6.83
C LEU A 81 -5.83 36.13 5.93
N GLU A 82 -5.72 36.31 4.61
CA GLU A 82 -5.76 35.22 3.63
C GLU A 82 -4.63 34.22 3.86
N LEU A 83 -3.40 34.69 4.08
CA LEU A 83 -2.24 33.84 4.36
C LEU A 83 -2.48 33.00 5.62
N LYS A 84 -2.99 33.59 6.70
CA LYS A 84 -3.37 32.85 7.92
C LYS A 84 -4.44 31.78 7.66
N ALA A 85 -5.42 32.09 6.81
CA ALA A 85 -6.46 31.13 6.44
C ALA A 85 -5.87 29.95 5.64
N LEU A 86 -4.97 30.22 4.69
CA LEU A 86 -4.28 29.20 3.91
C LEU A 86 -3.33 28.35 4.78
N GLU A 87 -2.61 28.95 5.72
CA GLU A 87 -1.77 28.22 6.68
C GLU A 87 -2.60 27.26 7.54
N ALA A 88 -3.79 27.69 7.99
CA ALA A 88 -4.69 26.84 8.75
C ALA A 88 -5.21 25.67 7.90
N GLN A 89 -5.59 25.92 6.64
CA GLN A 89 -6.02 24.88 5.71
C GLN A 89 -4.90 23.88 5.41
N LEU A 90 -3.67 24.35 5.21
CA LEU A 90 -2.51 23.49 4.97
C LEU A 90 -2.25 22.58 6.18
N ARG A 91 -2.36 23.13 7.39
CA ARG A 91 -2.17 22.34 8.62
C ARG A 91 -3.20 21.24 8.75
N ASP A 92 -4.48 21.55 8.51
CA ASP A 92 -5.56 20.55 8.50
C ASP A 92 -5.35 19.46 7.44
N LEU A 93 -4.86 19.83 6.26
CA LEU A 93 -4.50 18.85 5.22
C LEU A 93 -3.33 17.95 5.62
N ILE A 94 -2.31 18.49 6.27
CA ILE A 94 -1.18 17.73 6.80
C ILE A 94 -1.66 16.74 7.86
N ASP A 95 -2.51 17.18 8.78
CA ASP A 95 -3.06 16.34 9.84
C ASP A 95 -3.90 15.19 9.25
N LYS A 96 -4.76 15.48 8.26
CA LYS A 96 -5.52 14.45 7.53
C LYS A 96 -4.61 13.47 6.79
N ARG A 97 -3.54 13.97 6.16
CA ARG A 97 -2.56 13.13 5.45
C ARG A 97 -1.86 12.20 6.43
N ASN A 98 -1.41 12.71 7.57
CA ASN A 98 -0.73 11.90 8.59
C ASN A 98 -1.67 10.86 9.21
N ALA A 99 -2.93 11.22 9.49
CA ALA A 99 -3.93 10.26 9.96
C ALA A 99 -4.18 9.13 8.96
N ARG A 100 -4.22 9.44 7.64
CA ARG A 100 -4.36 8.42 6.59
C ARG A 100 -3.13 7.52 6.48
N VAL A 101 -1.93 8.06 6.62
CA VAL A 101 -0.69 7.28 6.65
C VAL A 101 -0.72 6.31 7.82
N GLN A 102 -1.08 6.76 9.03
CA GLN A 102 -1.21 5.88 10.20
C GLN A 102 -2.19 4.74 9.95
N ILE A 103 -3.35 5.01 9.34
CA ILE A 103 -4.33 3.96 9.01
C ILE A 103 -3.75 2.93 8.03
N LEU A 104 -2.94 3.36 7.06
CA LEU A 104 -2.29 2.44 6.12
C LEU A 104 -1.23 1.58 6.82
N ASP A 105 -0.44 2.18 7.71
CA ASP A 105 0.57 1.47 8.49
C ASP A 105 -0.09 0.44 9.42
N ASP A 106 -1.12 0.84 10.18
CA ASP A 106 -1.89 -0.05 11.05
C ASP A 106 -2.54 -1.21 10.26
N PHE A 107 -3.04 -0.93 9.05
CA PHE A 107 -3.61 -1.95 8.17
C PHE A 107 -2.55 -2.95 7.71
N ASN A 108 -1.37 -2.47 7.29
CA ASN A 108 -0.27 -3.32 6.87
C ASN A 108 0.21 -4.19 8.04
N ASP A 109 0.37 -3.63 9.23
CA ASP A 109 0.74 -4.37 10.44
C ASP A 109 -0.27 -5.50 10.72
N LEU A 110 -1.57 -5.20 10.64
CA LEU A 110 -2.62 -6.21 10.81
C LEU A 110 -2.61 -7.27 9.71
N TYR A 111 -2.33 -6.88 8.47
CA TYR A 111 -2.19 -7.80 7.34
C TYR A 111 -1.01 -8.75 7.57
N HIS A 112 0.17 -8.23 7.89
CA HIS A 112 1.37 -9.03 8.16
C HIS A 112 1.17 -9.93 9.39
N LEU A 113 0.53 -9.44 10.45
CA LEU A 113 0.28 -10.21 11.66
C LEU A 113 -0.70 -11.37 11.44
N ARG A 114 -1.81 -11.13 10.72
CA ARG A 114 -2.90 -12.13 10.60
C ARG A 114 -2.82 -12.94 9.32
N LEU A 115 -2.69 -12.27 8.18
CA LEU A 115 -2.76 -12.90 6.87
C LEU A 115 -1.40 -13.42 6.39
N GLY A 116 -0.31 -12.77 6.78
CA GLY A 116 1.06 -13.17 6.43
C GLY A 116 1.40 -14.63 6.74
N PRO A 117 1.14 -15.12 7.97
CA PRO A 117 1.36 -16.52 8.33
C PRO A 117 0.47 -17.49 7.53
N LEU A 118 -0.79 -17.11 7.28
CA LEU A 118 -1.73 -17.95 6.51
C LEU A 118 -1.29 -18.09 5.06
N MET A 119 -0.89 -16.99 4.42
CA MET A 119 -0.37 -17.01 3.05
C MET A 119 0.92 -17.81 2.95
N SER A 120 1.85 -17.61 3.89
CA SER A 120 3.08 -18.40 3.99
C SER A 120 2.75 -19.90 4.08
N ARG A 121 1.77 -20.26 4.91
CA ARG A 121 1.35 -21.65 5.09
C ARG A 121 0.69 -22.22 3.83
N ILE A 122 -0.15 -21.47 3.15
CA ILE A 122 -0.78 -21.90 1.89
C ILE A 122 0.28 -22.18 0.83
N LEU A 123 1.25 -21.28 0.68
CA LEU A 123 2.33 -21.44 -0.30
C LEU A 123 3.24 -22.63 0.05
N GLU A 124 3.56 -22.82 1.33
CA GLU A 124 4.30 -23.99 1.80
C GLU A 124 3.55 -25.30 1.49
N LEU A 125 2.24 -25.35 1.76
CA LEU A 125 1.41 -26.52 1.47
C LEU A 125 1.34 -26.81 -0.04
N ARG A 126 1.23 -25.77 -0.87
CA ARG A 126 1.27 -25.92 -2.34
C ARG A 126 2.60 -26.51 -2.81
N LYS A 127 3.72 -26.03 -2.27
CA LYS A 127 5.05 -26.59 -2.56
C LYS A 127 5.13 -28.06 -2.15
N GLN A 128 4.70 -28.40 -0.93
CA GLN A 128 4.69 -29.78 -0.45
C GLN A 128 3.81 -30.70 -1.31
N LEU A 129 2.64 -30.22 -1.74
CA LEU A 129 1.74 -30.96 -2.61
C LEU A 129 2.38 -31.24 -3.98
N ALA A 130 3.00 -30.23 -4.60
CA ALA A 130 3.68 -30.39 -5.88
C ALA A 130 4.79 -31.45 -5.81
N VAL A 131 5.64 -31.38 -4.79
CA VAL A 131 6.70 -32.39 -4.55
C VAL A 131 6.11 -33.78 -4.30
N SER A 132 5.03 -33.87 -3.51
CA SER A 132 4.37 -35.16 -3.26
C SER A 132 3.76 -35.76 -4.52
N MET A 133 3.16 -34.94 -5.38
CA MET A 133 2.56 -35.39 -6.65
C MET A 133 3.63 -35.90 -7.60
N GLN A 134 4.74 -35.17 -7.74
CA GLN A 134 5.88 -35.60 -8.54
C GLN A 134 6.43 -36.96 -8.06
N ARG A 135 6.67 -37.12 -6.75
CA ARG A 135 7.16 -38.39 -6.21
C ARG A 135 6.23 -39.56 -6.48
N LYS A 136 4.91 -39.34 -6.40
CA LYS A 136 3.91 -40.36 -6.73
C LYS A 136 3.99 -40.73 -8.20
N GLN A 137 4.09 -39.74 -9.09
CA GLN A 137 4.22 -39.94 -10.52
C GLN A 137 5.49 -40.72 -10.87
N GLU A 138 6.65 -40.33 -10.33
CA GLU A 138 7.92 -41.04 -10.54
C GLU A 138 7.87 -42.49 -10.05
N ALA A 139 7.21 -42.74 -8.91
CA ALA A 139 7.02 -44.09 -8.39
C ALA A 139 6.09 -44.92 -9.28
N GLU A 140 5.05 -44.30 -9.84
CA GLU A 140 4.12 -44.94 -10.76
C GLU A 140 4.78 -45.27 -12.09
N ILE A 141 5.58 -44.36 -12.66
CA ILE A 141 6.39 -44.62 -13.87
C ILE A 141 7.33 -45.81 -13.65
N LYS A 142 8.07 -45.83 -12.54
CA LYS A 142 8.98 -46.94 -12.21
C LYS A 142 8.27 -48.28 -12.05
N ARG A 143 7.06 -48.28 -11.47
CA ARG A 143 6.24 -49.50 -11.35
C ARG A 143 5.81 -49.99 -12.73
N ARG A 144 5.27 -49.09 -13.56
CA ARG A 144 4.84 -49.41 -14.93
C ARG A 144 5.98 -49.92 -15.80
N GLU A 145 7.16 -49.30 -15.71
CA GLU A 145 8.35 -49.77 -16.43
C GLU A 145 8.74 -51.20 -16.02
N LYS A 146 8.68 -51.51 -14.72
CA LYS A 146 8.92 -52.86 -14.22
C LYS A 146 7.86 -53.85 -14.71
N ASP A 147 6.59 -53.46 -14.74
CA ASP A 147 5.50 -54.30 -15.21
C ASP A 147 5.66 -54.59 -16.72
N TYR A 148 6.02 -53.57 -17.51
CA TYR A 148 6.35 -53.71 -18.93
C TYR A 148 7.53 -54.67 -19.16
N GLN A 149 8.64 -54.49 -18.43
CA GLN A 149 9.79 -55.39 -18.50
C GLN A 149 9.42 -56.84 -18.13
N SER A 150 8.56 -57.01 -17.14
CA SER A 150 8.07 -58.34 -16.73
C SER A 150 7.21 -58.96 -17.83
N CYS A 151 6.32 -58.20 -18.46
CA CYS A 151 5.51 -58.66 -19.60
C CYS A 151 6.37 -59.08 -20.78
N LEU A 152 7.42 -58.33 -21.11
CA LEU A 152 8.38 -58.71 -22.16
C LEU A 152 9.07 -60.04 -21.87
N GLN A 153 9.48 -60.27 -20.61
CA GLN A 153 10.06 -61.54 -20.19
C GLN A 153 9.05 -62.70 -20.32
N PHE A 154 7.80 -62.50 -19.88
CA PHE A 154 6.75 -63.51 -20.00
C PHE A 154 6.43 -63.85 -21.45
N ILE A 155 6.36 -62.86 -22.34
CA ILE A 155 6.16 -63.11 -23.78
C ILE A 155 7.32 -63.91 -24.36
N SER A 156 8.56 -63.54 -24.06
CA SER A 156 9.74 -64.29 -24.53
C SER A 156 9.63 -65.76 -24.14
N GLN A 157 9.33 -66.04 -22.87
CA GLN A 157 9.17 -67.42 -22.37
C GLN A 157 8.01 -68.16 -23.04
N ALA A 158 6.87 -67.49 -23.24
CA ALA A 158 5.71 -68.08 -23.91
C ALA A 158 6.00 -68.40 -25.39
N VAL A 159 6.74 -67.53 -26.08
CA VAL A 159 7.18 -67.76 -27.46
C VAL A 159 8.16 -68.93 -27.54
N ASP A 160 9.12 -69.04 -26.62
CA ASP A 160 10.05 -70.17 -26.55
C ASP A 160 9.29 -71.49 -26.29
N GLN A 161 8.32 -71.49 -25.37
CA GLN A 161 7.46 -72.63 -25.11
C GLN A 161 6.62 -73.01 -26.33
N LEU A 162 6.06 -72.03 -27.05
CA LEU A 162 5.33 -72.26 -28.30
C LEU A 162 6.24 -72.91 -29.35
N ALA A 163 7.49 -72.45 -29.49
CA ALA A 163 8.46 -73.00 -30.43
C ALA A 163 8.78 -74.48 -30.11
N THR A 164 9.05 -74.80 -28.84
CA THR A 164 9.30 -76.19 -28.42
C THR A 164 8.10 -77.11 -28.66
N LEU A 165 6.87 -76.65 -28.34
CA LEU A 165 5.65 -77.41 -28.60
C LEU A 165 5.41 -77.64 -30.11
N LYS A 166 5.67 -76.63 -30.95
CA LYS A 166 5.59 -76.77 -32.41
C LYS A 166 6.61 -77.78 -32.94
N GLN A 167 7.84 -77.78 -32.43
CA GLN A 167 8.86 -78.76 -32.79
C GLN A 167 8.44 -80.18 -32.40
N GLN A 168 7.93 -80.37 -31.18
CA GLN A 168 7.39 -81.67 -30.74
C GLN A 168 6.22 -82.15 -31.62
N TRP A 169 5.33 -81.24 -32.01
CA TRP A 169 4.22 -81.55 -32.90
C TRP A 169 4.67 -82.05 -34.28
N THR A 170 5.73 -81.46 -34.86
CA THR A 170 6.26 -81.89 -36.17
C THR A 170 6.83 -83.33 -36.18
N GLY A 171 7.23 -83.85 -35.02
CA GLY A 171 7.74 -85.22 -34.88
C GLY A 171 6.66 -86.30 -34.64
N LEU A 172 5.38 -85.90 -34.50
CA LEU A 172 4.30 -86.80 -34.13
C LEU A 172 3.36 -87.11 -35.29
N ASN A 173 2.78 -88.32 -35.28
CA ASN A 173 1.74 -88.68 -36.23
C ASN A 173 0.45 -87.90 -35.91
N ALA A 174 -0.09 -87.21 -36.91
CA ALA A 174 -1.20 -86.26 -36.77
C ALA A 174 -2.52 -86.88 -36.23
N ALA A 175 -2.69 -88.20 -36.35
CA ALA A 175 -3.86 -88.93 -35.84
C ALA A 175 -3.70 -89.49 -34.42
N SER A 176 -2.53 -89.29 -33.78
CA SER A 176 -2.30 -89.76 -32.41
C SER A 176 -3.03 -88.90 -31.37
N ARG A 177 -3.45 -89.54 -30.26
CA ARG A 177 -4.08 -88.84 -29.12
C ARG A 177 -3.14 -87.79 -28.50
N GLU A 178 -1.83 -88.02 -28.58
CA GLU A 178 -0.78 -87.11 -28.13
C GLU A 178 -0.68 -85.85 -29.00
N ALA A 179 -0.81 -85.98 -30.33
CA ALA A 179 -0.83 -84.83 -31.24
C ALA A 179 -2.02 -83.89 -30.99
N VAL A 180 -3.18 -84.42 -30.59
CA VAL A 180 -4.36 -83.62 -30.21
C VAL A 180 -4.09 -82.80 -28.95
N GLY A 181 -3.48 -83.42 -27.92
CA GLY A 181 -3.12 -82.73 -26.68
C GLY A 181 -2.08 -81.62 -26.88
N ILE A 182 -1.06 -81.86 -27.72
CA ILE A 182 -0.06 -80.83 -28.06
C ILE A 182 -0.69 -79.69 -28.87
N ARG A 183 -1.61 -79.98 -29.79
CA ARG A 183 -2.35 -78.94 -30.53
C ARG A 183 -3.15 -78.03 -29.59
N GLN A 184 -3.83 -78.59 -28.58
CA GLN A 184 -4.53 -77.81 -27.56
C GLN A 184 -3.58 -76.91 -26.76
N ARG A 185 -2.41 -77.43 -26.37
CA ARG A 185 -1.39 -76.63 -25.66
C ARG A 185 -0.81 -75.51 -26.52
N ILE A 186 -0.58 -75.75 -27.82
CA ILE A 186 -0.14 -74.72 -28.77
C ILE A 186 -1.21 -73.62 -28.87
N GLN A 187 -2.50 -73.98 -28.92
CA GLN A 187 -3.59 -73.01 -28.95
C GLN A 187 -3.61 -72.17 -27.67
N GLN A 188 -3.55 -72.80 -26.49
CA GLN A 188 -3.50 -72.10 -25.20
C GLN A 188 -2.31 -71.14 -25.10
N GLN A 189 -1.13 -71.56 -25.57
CA GLN A 189 0.06 -70.70 -25.61
C GLN A 189 -0.09 -69.54 -26.59
N THR A 190 -0.77 -69.75 -27.73
CA THR A 190 -1.04 -68.68 -28.68
C THR A 190 -2.01 -67.64 -28.09
N GLU A 191 -3.06 -68.09 -27.40
CA GLU A 191 -4.01 -67.23 -26.68
C GLU A 191 -3.30 -66.41 -25.58
N LEU A 192 -2.42 -67.04 -24.82
CA LEU A 192 -1.59 -66.35 -23.81
C LEU A 192 -0.71 -65.27 -24.43
N ILE A 193 -0.01 -65.57 -25.54
CA ILE A 193 0.82 -64.58 -26.24
C ILE A 193 -0.04 -63.41 -26.74
N THR A 194 -1.23 -63.68 -27.28
CA THR A 194 -2.13 -62.60 -27.73
C THR A 194 -2.61 -61.72 -26.59
N ALA A 195 -2.90 -62.28 -25.43
CA ALA A 195 -3.29 -61.51 -24.24
C ALA A 195 -2.13 -60.63 -23.74
N LEU A 196 -0.92 -61.19 -23.63
CA LEU A 196 0.25 -60.43 -23.22
C LEU A 196 0.62 -59.32 -24.22
N LEU A 197 0.47 -59.55 -25.53
CA LEU A 197 0.67 -58.50 -26.54
C LEU A 197 -0.37 -57.38 -26.45
N ALA A 198 -1.60 -57.68 -26.03
CA ALA A 198 -2.61 -56.66 -25.77
C ALA A 198 -2.22 -55.82 -24.55
N GLU A 199 -1.78 -56.47 -23.47
CA GLU A 199 -1.32 -55.81 -22.24
C GLU A 199 -0.10 -54.91 -22.49
N ILE A 200 0.87 -55.35 -23.30
CA ILE A 200 2.01 -54.51 -23.72
C ILE A 200 1.56 -53.26 -24.48
N ARG A 201 0.59 -53.39 -25.39
CA ARG A 201 0.07 -52.24 -26.16
C ARG A 201 -0.64 -51.24 -25.27
N GLU A 202 -1.39 -51.71 -24.27
CA GLU A 202 -2.03 -50.83 -23.28
C GLU A 202 -0.98 -50.06 -22.48
N LEU A 203 0.07 -50.75 -22.00
CA LEU A 203 1.18 -50.12 -21.29
C LEU A 203 1.91 -49.09 -22.18
N GLU A 204 2.13 -49.38 -23.46
CA GLU A 204 2.78 -48.46 -24.42
C GLU A 204 1.94 -47.22 -24.71
N ALA A 205 0.62 -47.36 -24.86
CA ALA A 205 -0.27 -46.23 -25.08
C ALA A 205 -0.22 -45.25 -23.89
N ASP A 206 -0.18 -45.78 -22.67
CA ASP A 206 -0.12 -45.00 -21.44
C ASP A 206 1.17 -44.17 -21.29
N PHE A 207 2.31 -44.66 -21.80
CA PHE A 207 3.57 -43.89 -21.79
C PHE A 207 3.51 -42.65 -22.70
N SER A 208 2.73 -42.69 -23.78
CA SER A 208 2.63 -41.59 -24.75
C SER A 208 1.82 -40.39 -24.25
N HIS A 209 1.00 -40.58 -23.21
CA HIS A 209 0.09 -39.55 -22.68
C HIS A 209 0.62 -38.80 -21.44
N GLN A 210 1.79 -39.16 -20.92
CA GLN A 210 2.35 -38.50 -19.73
C GLN A 210 3.17 -37.27 -20.11
N ASP A 211 2.50 -36.11 -20.15
CA ASP A 211 3.15 -34.80 -20.25
C ASP A 211 3.84 -34.43 -18.93
N ASP A 212 5.06 -34.96 -18.75
CA ASP A 212 5.99 -34.63 -17.66
C ASP A 212 6.27 -33.12 -17.53
N SER A 213 6.08 -32.38 -18.62
CA SER A 213 6.34 -30.94 -18.72
C SER A 213 5.42 -30.12 -17.82
N ALA A 214 4.13 -30.46 -17.75
CA ALA A 214 3.13 -29.72 -16.99
C ALA A 214 3.36 -29.82 -15.47
N PHE A 215 3.78 -31.00 -14.99
CA PHE A 215 4.05 -31.23 -13.57
C PHE A 215 5.34 -30.54 -13.09
N ARG A 216 6.40 -30.57 -13.90
CA ARG A 216 7.65 -29.84 -13.60
C ARG A 216 7.40 -28.33 -13.56
N GLN A 217 6.65 -27.80 -14.52
CA GLN A 217 6.25 -26.39 -14.51
C GLN A 217 5.41 -26.03 -13.28
N ALA A 218 4.46 -26.89 -12.87
CA ALA A 218 3.65 -26.65 -11.68
C ALA A 218 4.50 -26.59 -10.40
N GLN A 219 5.55 -27.41 -10.30
CA GLN A 219 6.49 -27.38 -9.19
C GLN A 219 7.38 -26.14 -9.21
N GLU A 220 8.01 -25.83 -10.33
CA GLU A 220 8.85 -24.64 -10.49
C GLU A 220 8.05 -23.37 -10.14
N ASN A 221 6.82 -23.26 -10.64
CA ASN A 221 5.91 -22.17 -10.31
C ASN A 221 5.59 -22.12 -8.81
N ALA A 222 5.32 -23.27 -8.18
CA ALA A 222 5.04 -23.32 -6.74
C ALA A 222 6.25 -22.89 -5.89
N GLU A 223 7.47 -23.28 -6.30
CA GLU A 223 8.69 -22.88 -5.62
C GLU A 223 8.99 -21.38 -5.81
N GLN A 224 8.91 -20.89 -7.04
CA GLN A 224 9.11 -19.46 -7.35
C GLN A 224 8.14 -18.58 -6.57
N ASN A 225 6.85 -18.92 -6.55
CA ASN A 225 5.83 -18.16 -5.81
C ASN A 225 6.12 -18.13 -4.30
N TYR A 226 6.61 -19.24 -3.73
CA TYR A 226 6.98 -19.29 -2.32
C TYR A 226 8.20 -18.40 -2.02
N HIS A 227 9.23 -18.45 -2.86
CA HIS A 227 10.45 -17.65 -2.70
C HIS A 227 10.18 -16.15 -2.84
N GLN A 228 9.47 -15.74 -3.89
CA GLN A 228 9.11 -14.34 -4.11
C GLN A 228 8.27 -13.78 -2.95
N TYR A 229 7.30 -14.55 -2.45
CA TYR A 229 6.50 -14.11 -1.32
C TYR A 229 7.33 -13.95 -0.03
N ARG A 230 8.30 -14.83 0.18
CA ARG A 230 9.18 -14.78 1.35
C ARG A 230 10.13 -13.60 1.30
N GLU A 231 10.66 -13.25 0.13
CA GLU A 231 11.49 -12.05 -0.06
C GLU A 231 10.69 -10.77 0.22
N GLN A 232 9.47 -10.67 -0.30
CA GLN A 232 8.58 -9.54 -0.03
C GLN A 232 8.21 -9.39 1.45
N GLN A 233 8.13 -10.49 2.20
CA GLN A 233 7.90 -10.48 3.65
C GLN A 233 9.14 -10.08 4.48
N GLN A 234 10.34 -10.14 3.90
CA GLN A 234 11.58 -9.76 4.59
C GLN A 234 11.97 -8.29 4.34
N GLU A 235 11.49 -7.72 3.24
CA GLU A 235 11.69 -6.31 2.88
C GLU A 235 10.64 -5.35 3.47
N ALA A 236 9.52 -5.88 3.96
CA ALA A 236 8.44 -5.15 4.65
C ALA A 236 8.67 -5.10 6.16
#